data_AF-A0A7V5P3N0-F1
#
_entry.id   AF-A0A7V5P3N0-F1
#
_cell.length_a   1.000
_cell.length_b   1.000
_cell.length_c   1.000
_cell.angle_alpha   90.00
_cell.angle_beta   90.00
_cell.angle_gamma   90.00
#
_symmetry.space_group_name_H-M   'P 1'
#
loop_
_entity.id
_entity.type
_entity.pdbx_description
1 polymer ?
#
loop_
_entity_poly.entity_id
_entity_poly.type
_entity_poly.pdbx_seq_one_letter_code
_entity_poly.pdbx_strand_id
1 'polypeptide(L)'
;MRGNKYTCAVFSSDGELSSEVAETSVTVKNRRPAAPIVRLEPAYPFEGDELQCKIVKPSVDIEGDEVKYKFFWYKNGQMLNFATTSASMPGRLVKRGEIYSCEVVPYDFDGDGERGYSNSVIILERK
;
A
#
# COMPACT_ATOMS: atom_id res chain seq x y z
N MET A 1 0.99 10.42 11.91
CA MET A 1 1.03 10.90 13.31
C MET A 1 1.07 9.68 14.22
N ARG A 2 1.90 9.67 15.28
CA ARG A 2 2.17 8.45 16.07
C ARG A 2 0.98 8.03 16.94
N GLY A 3 0.81 6.71 17.16
CA GLY A 3 -0.19 6.12 18.05
C GLY A 3 -0.23 6.83 19.40
N ASN A 4 -1.28 7.63 19.60
CA ASN A 4 -1.39 8.49 20.77
C ASN A 4 -1.73 7.64 22.00
N LYS A 5 -0.85 7.70 23.01
CA LYS A 5 -1.14 7.24 24.36
C LYS A 5 -1.66 8.43 25.14
N TYR A 6 -2.94 8.40 25.52
CA TYR A 6 -3.51 9.42 26.39
C TYR A 6 -3.44 8.90 27.83
N THR A 7 -2.84 9.68 28.72
CA THR A 7 -2.79 9.39 30.15
C THR A 7 -3.69 10.36 30.89
N CYS A 8 -4.57 9.84 31.74
CA CYS A 8 -5.31 10.62 32.71
C CYS A 8 -4.73 10.32 34.09
N ALA A 9 -4.33 11.37 34.80
CA ALA A 9 -3.82 11.31 36.16
C ALA A 9 -4.79 12.08 37.06
N VAL A 10 -5.26 11.44 38.13
CA VAL A 10 -6.14 12.06 39.13
C VAL A 10 -5.56 11.88 40.52
N PHE A 11 -5.67 12.92 41.33
CA PHE A 11 -5.43 12.84 42.76
C PHE A 11 -6.50 13.69 43.46
N SER A 12 -6.80 13.33 44.70
CA SER A 12 -7.75 14.03 45.55
C SER A 12 -6.99 14.79 46.64
N SER A 13 -7.39 16.02 46.93
CA SER A 13 -6.84 16.83 48.02
C SER A 13 -7.95 17.55 48.76
N ASP A 14 -7.82 17.64 50.08
CA ASP A 14 -8.70 18.38 50.97
C ASP A 14 -8.13 19.75 51.38
N GLY A 15 -6.95 20.13 50.85
CA GLY A 15 -6.26 21.38 51.15
C GLY A 15 -5.17 21.27 52.23
N GLU A 16 -5.09 20.15 52.96
CA GLU A 16 -3.99 19.87 53.92
C GLU A 16 -3.20 18.61 53.53
N LEU A 17 -3.87 17.59 52.99
CA LEU A 17 -3.28 16.37 52.48
C LEU A 17 -3.73 16.10 51.03
N SER A 18 -2.92 15.32 50.32
CA SER A 18 -3.21 14.85 48.96
C SER A 18 -3.04 13.34 48.90
N SER A 19 -3.87 12.65 48.11
CA SER A 19 -3.72 11.24 47.82
C SER A 19 -2.55 10.97 46.88
N GLU A 20 -2.16 9.71 46.76
CA GLU A 20 -1.33 9.27 45.63
C GLU A 20 -2.08 9.52 44.30
N VAL A 21 -1.30 9.70 43.24
CA VAL A 21 -1.83 9.89 41.88
C VAL A 21 -2.23 8.53 41.32
N ALA A 22 -3.49 8.40 40.94
CA ALA A 22 -3.96 7.28 40.14
C ALA A 22 -3.85 7.63 38.65
N GLU A 23 -3.23 6.76 37.87
CA GLU A 23 -3.08 6.93 36.43
C GLU A 23 -3.82 5.83 35.64
N THR A 24 -4.43 6.22 34.53
CA THR A 24 -4.92 5.29 33.50
C THR A 24 -4.48 5.78 32.14
N SER A 25 -4.28 4.85 31.19
CA SER A 25 -3.93 5.23 29.83
C SER A 25 -4.65 4.42 28.77
N VAL A 26 -4.96 5.06 27.65
CA VAL A 26 -5.52 4.42 26.45
C VAL A 26 -4.58 4.64 25.28
N THR A 27 -4.36 3.61 24.48
CA THR A 27 -3.54 3.68 23.26
C THR A 27 -4.44 3.58 22.04
N VAL A 28 -4.39 4.56 21.16
CA VAL A 28 -5.05 4.50 19.85
C VAL A 28 -4.10 3.86 18.84
N LYS A 29 -4.53 2.74 18.24
CA LYS A 29 -3.76 2.04 17.21
C LYS A 29 -3.85 2.78 15.88
N ASN A 30 -2.73 2.89 15.16
CA ASN A 30 -2.71 3.43 13.81
C ASN A 30 -3.56 2.56 12.87
N ARG A 31 -4.25 3.17 11.91
CA ARG A 31 -4.89 2.43 10.83
C ARG A 31 -3.91 2.36 9.68
N ARG A 32 -3.86 1.21 9.03
CA ARG A 32 -2.99 1.05 7.85
C ARG A 32 -3.66 1.65 6.61
N PRO A 33 -2.88 2.02 5.58
CA PRO A 33 -3.43 2.63 4.38
C PRO A 33 -4.46 1.76 3.66
N ALA A 34 -5.50 2.38 3.08
CA ALA A 34 -6.56 1.69 2.33
C ALA A 34 -6.10 1.23 0.92
N ALA A 35 -6.84 0.35 0.25
CA ALA A 35 -6.45 -0.13 -1.08
C ALA A 35 -6.41 0.99 -2.14
N PRO A 36 -5.34 1.07 -2.96
CA PRO A 36 -5.33 1.91 -4.16
C PRO A 36 -6.14 1.26 -5.29
N ILE A 37 -6.57 2.08 -6.26
CA ILE A 37 -7.11 1.57 -7.53
C ILE A 37 -6.00 1.65 -8.57
N VAL A 38 -5.70 0.54 -9.24
CA VAL A 38 -4.60 0.43 -10.20
C VAL A 38 -5.04 -0.19 -11.52
N ARG A 39 -4.29 0.09 -12.59
CA ARG A 39 -4.55 -0.42 -13.95
C ARG A 39 -3.24 -0.60 -14.70
N LEU A 40 -3.19 -1.59 -15.59
CA LEU A 40 -2.08 -1.71 -16.55
C LEU A 40 -2.29 -0.84 -17.78
N GLU A 41 -1.23 -0.17 -18.22
CA GLU A 41 -1.15 0.55 -19.49
C GLU A 41 0.05 0.02 -20.31
N PRO A 42 -0.08 -0.13 -21.64
CA PRO A 42 -1.30 0.05 -22.43
C PRO A 42 -2.32 -1.08 -22.17
N ALA A 43 -3.60 -0.82 -22.48
CA ALA A 43 -4.66 -1.82 -22.31
C ALA A 43 -4.55 -2.98 -23.32
N TYR A 44 -3.89 -2.75 -24.44
CA TYR A 44 -3.65 -3.73 -25.52
C TYR A 44 -2.16 -3.71 -25.90
N PRO A 45 -1.28 -4.30 -25.06
CA PRO A 45 0.15 -4.32 -25.30
C PRO A 45 0.54 -5.36 -26.37
N PHE A 46 1.63 -5.08 -27.07
CA PHE A 46 2.32 -6.02 -27.94
C PHE A 46 3.63 -6.50 -27.30
N GLU A 47 4.19 -7.56 -27.87
CA GLU A 47 5.53 -8.04 -27.47
C GLU A 47 6.57 -6.93 -27.60
N GLY A 48 7.39 -6.76 -26.56
CA GLY A 48 8.40 -5.70 -26.50
C GLY A 48 7.88 -4.34 -26.02
N ASP A 49 6.57 -4.16 -25.85
CA ASP A 49 6.03 -2.94 -25.25
C ASP A 49 6.29 -2.94 -23.73
N GLU A 50 6.61 -1.77 -23.19
CA GLU A 50 6.69 -1.58 -21.74
C GLU A 50 5.28 -1.58 -21.13
N LEU A 51 5.11 -2.27 -20.00
CA LEU A 51 3.87 -2.21 -19.22
C LEU A 51 4.06 -1.29 -18.02
N GLN A 52 3.10 -0.42 -17.79
CA GLN A 52 3.06 0.48 -16.63
C GLN A 52 1.90 0.08 -15.69
N CYS A 53 2.22 -0.19 -14.44
CA CYS A 53 1.25 -0.33 -13.35
C CYS A 53 0.93 1.06 -12.80
N LYS A 54 -0.20 1.63 -13.23
CA LYS A 54 -0.60 2.99 -12.91
C LYS A 54 -1.58 3.01 -11.75
N ILE A 55 -1.30 3.84 -10.76
CA ILE A 55 -2.22 4.17 -9.68
C ILE A 55 -3.24 5.18 -10.23
N VAL A 56 -4.48 4.72 -10.41
CA VAL A 56 -5.61 5.53 -10.89
C VAL A 56 -6.21 6.32 -9.73
N LYS A 57 -6.30 5.70 -8.54
CA LYS A 57 -6.67 6.36 -7.29
C LYS A 57 -5.63 6.00 -6.22
N PRO A 58 -4.94 6.99 -5.63
CA PRO A 58 -3.97 6.72 -4.59
C PRO A 58 -4.65 6.14 -3.35
N SER A 59 -3.88 5.35 -2.60
CA SER A 59 -4.22 4.96 -1.25
C SER A 59 -4.25 6.19 -0.36
N VAL A 60 -5.15 6.17 0.61
CA VAL A 60 -5.32 7.23 1.60
C VAL A 60 -5.12 6.61 2.97
N ASP A 61 -4.22 7.23 3.73
CA ASP A 61 -4.15 7.05 5.17
C ASP A 61 -5.08 8.06 5.85
N ILE A 62 -5.88 7.59 6.81
CA ILE A 62 -6.94 8.38 7.43
C ILE A 62 -6.45 9.24 8.59
N GLU A 63 -5.27 8.92 9.14
CA GLU A 63 -4.52 9.75 10.09
C GLU A 63 -3.59 10.77 9.38
N GLY A 64 -3.49 10.67 8.05
CA GLY A 64 -2.69 11.57 7.22
C GLY A 64 -1.21 11.20 7.16
N ASP A 65 -0.86 9.95 7.46
CA ASP A 65 0.51 9.46 7.33
C ASP A 65 0.96 9.36 5.86
N GLU A 66 2.28 9.50 5.64
CA GLU A 66 2.87 9.39 4.31
C GLU A 66 2.72 7.95 3.79
N VAL A 67 2.04 7.78 2.65
CA VAL A 67 1.84 6.48 2.01
C VAL A 67 2.86 6.25 0.89
N LYS A 68 3.58 5.14 0.97
CA LYS A 68 4.51 4.63 -0.05
C LYS A 68 3.96 3.35 -0.67
N TYR A 69 4.55 2.90 -1.79
CA TYR A 69 4.02 1.77 -2.56
C TYR A 69 5.09 0.74 -2.93
N LYS A 70 4.72 -0.54 -2.83
CA LYS A 70 5.44 -1.67 -3.42
C LYS A 70 4.63 -2.19 -4.61
N PHE A 71 5.31 -2.64 -5.64
CA PHE A 71 4.74 -3.19 -6.86
C PHE A 71 5.17 -4.64 -7.03
N PHE A 72 4.22 -5.53 -7.26
CA PHE A 72 4.46 -6.93 -7.53
C PHE A 72 3.86 -7.29 -8.87
N TRP A 73 4.64 -7.95 -9.71
CA TRP A 73 4.24 -8.30 -11.07
C TRP A 73 4.00 -9.78 -11.19
N TYR A 74 2.99 -10.14 -11.98
CA TYR A 74 2.62 -11.52 -12.23
C TYR A 74 2.64 -11.80 -13.71
N LYS A 75 3.05 -13.01 -14.06
CA LYS A 75 3.09 -13.56 -15.40
C LYS A 75 2.40 -14.91 -15.40
N ASN A 76 1.32 -15.03 -16.17
CA ASN A 76 0.46 -16.22 -16.18
C ASN A 76 0.02 -16.64 -14.77
N GLY A 77 -0.29 -15.65 -13.91
CA GLY A 77 -0.68 -15.87 -12.51
C GLY A 77 0.46 -16.18 -11.54
N GLN A 78 1.69 -16.38 -12.03
CA GLN A 78 2.87 -16.60 -11.18
C GLN A 78 3.58 -15.29 -10.89
N MET A 79 3.92 -15.07 -9.62
CA MET A 79 4.67 -13.89 -9.20
C MET A 79 6.08 -13.90 -9.80
N LEU A 80 6.46 -12.80 -10.44
CA LEU A 80 7.82 -12.58 -10.92
C LEU A 80 8.70 -12.05 -9.79
N ASN A 81 9.92 -12.58 -9.69
CA ASN A 81 10.96 -11.98 -8.87
C ASN A 81 11.55 -10.75 -9.61
N PHE A 82 10.78 -9.67 -9.62
CA PHE A 82 11.10 -8.41 -10.28
C PHE A 82 11.24 -7.28 -9.24
N ALA A 83 11.82 -6.14 -9.63
CA ALA A 83 12.06 -5.02 -8.74
C ALA A 83 10.76 -4.53 -8.09
N THR A 84 10.65 -4.67 -6.76
CA THR A 84 9.43 -4.41 -5.99
C THR A 84 9.10 -2.93 -5.82
N THR A 85 9.97 -2.03 -6.27
CA THR A 85 9.76 -0.59 -6.30
C THR A 85 9.42 -0.07 -7.70
N SER A 86 9.47 -0.93 -8.73
CA SER A 86 9.25 -0.52 -10.11
C SER A 86 7.80 -0.66 -10.51
N ALA A 87 7.17 0.47 -10.82
CA ALA A 87 5.87 0.55 -11.45
C ALA A 87 5.91 0.23 -12.97
N SER A 88 7.10 0.02 -13.53
CA SER A 88 7.30 -0.28 -14.97
C SER A 88 7.91 -1.67 -15.14
N MET A 89 7.35 -2.46 -16.07
CA MET A 89 7.85 -3.74 -16.54
C MET A 89 8.51 -3.55 -17.92
N PRO A 90 9.84 -3.67 -18.03
CA PRO A 90 10.55 -3.48 -19.28
C PRO A 90 10.07 -4.42 -20.38
N GLY A 91 9.82 -3.88 -21.58
CA GLY A 91 9.28 -4.66 -22.69
C GLY A 91 10.11 -5.89 -23.11
N ARG A 92 11.43 -5.89 -22.83
CA ARG A 92 12.28 -7.09 -23.03
C ARG A 92 11.81 -8.33 -22.26
N LEU A 93 11.10 -8.13 -21.15
CA LEU A 93 10.53 -9.18 -20.31
C LEU A 93 9.09 -9.53 -20.68
N VAL A 94 8.44 -8.76 -21.56
CA VAL A 94 7.06 -8.91 -21.99
C VAL A 94 7.02 -9.78 -23.24
N LYS A 95 6.52 -11.01 -23.13
CA LYS A 95 6.45 -11.94 -24.27
C LYS A 95 5.04 -12.18 -24.76
N ARG A 96 4.93 -12.40 -26.06
CA ARG A 96 3.68 -12.73 -26.74
C ARG A 96 2.95 -13.90 -26.08
N GLY A 97 1.62 -13.80 -26.02
CA GLY A 97 0.74 -14.86 -25.54
C GLY A 97 0.74 -15.03 -24.02
N GLU A 98 1.62 -14.33 -23.30
CA GLU A 98 1.62 -14.30 -21.84
C GLU A 98 0.59 -13.30 -21.33
N ILE A 99 0.12 -13.54 -20.11
CA ILE A 99 -0.81 -12.68 -19.40
C ILE A 99 -0.06 -12.00 -18.27
N TYR A 100 -0.16 -10.67 -18.20
CA TYR A 100 0.46 -9.87 -17.13
C TYR A 100 -0.58 -9.17 -16.27
N SER A 101 -0.29 -9.08 -14.97
CA SER A 101 -1.03 -8.25 -14.01
C SER A 101 -0.05 -7.66 -12.98
N CYS A 102 -0.47 -6.60 -12.27
CA CYS A 102 0.26 -6.05 -11.14
C CYS A 102 -0.60 -5.99 -9.87
N GLU A 103 0.05 -6.19 -8.72
CA GLU A 103 -0.45 -5.92 -7.39
C GLU A 103 0.34 -4.73 -6.82
N VAL A 104 -0.35 -3.83 -6.13
CA VAL A 104 0.27 -2.69 -5.45
C VAL A 104 -0.09 -2.73 -3.97
N VAL A 105 0.93 -2.67 -3.12
CA VAL A 105 0.77 -2.67 -1.67
C VAL A 105 1.18 -1.30 -1.14
N PRO A 106 0.21 -0.49 -0.65
CA PRO A 106 0.53 0.73 0.06
C PRO A 106 1.10 0.39 1.43
N TYR A 107 1.99 1.22 1.95
CA TYR A 107 2.53 1.05 3.29
C TYR A 107 2.91 2.40 3.90
N ASP A 108 2.82 2.48 5.21
CA ASP A 108 3.24 3.62 6.02
C ASP A 108 4.28 3.16 7.05
N PHE A 109 4.42 3.89 8.16
CA PHE A 109 5.33 3.51 9.24
C PHE A 109 4.85 2.31 10.09
N ASP A 110 3.54 2.00 10.11
CA ASP A 110 2.93 0.88 10.86
C ASP A 110 2.77 -0.39 9.99
N GLY A 111 3.06 -0.27 8.71
CA GLY A 111 3.34 -1.38 7.79
C GLY A 111 2.42 -1.43 6.58
N ASP A 112 2.27 -2.62 6.03
CA ASP A 112 1.54 -2.85 4.78
C ASP A 112 0.03 -2.73 4.98
N GLY A 113 -0.59 -1.89 4.14
CA GLY A 113 -2.03 -1.71 4.04
C GLY A 113 -2.72 -2.69 3.09
N GLU A 114 -3.95 -2.37 2.73
CA GLU A 114 -4.76 -3.19 1.85
C GLU A 114 -4.28 -3.11 0.39
N ARG A 115 -4.30 -4.24 -0.32
CA ARG A 115 -3.69 -4.39 -1.64
C ARG A 115 -4.63 -3.94 -2.76
N GLY A 116 -4.08 -3.27 -3.77
CA GLY A 116 -4.77 -2.97 -5.02
C GLY A 116 -4.33 -3.91 -6.14
N TYR A 117 -5.27 -4.35 -6.97
CA TYR A 117 -5.03 -5.27 -8.09
C TYR A 117 -5.39 -4.62 -9.42
N SER A 118 -4.56 -4.81 -10.44
CA SER A 118 -4.87 -4.35 -11.79
C SER A 118 -5.78 -5.33 -12.53
N ASN A 119 -6.31 -4.88 -13.68
CA ASN A 119 -6.74 -5.82 -14.72
C ASN A 119 -5.54 -6.64 -15.23
N SER A 120 -5.84 -7.79 -15.82
CA SER A 120 -4.86 -8.55 -16.61
C SER A 120 -4.85 -8.07 -18.06
N VAL A 121 -3.69 -8.14 -18.71
CA VAL A 121 -3.53 -7.89 -20.15
C VAL A 121 -2.88 -9.10 -20.81
N ILE A 122 -3.38 -9.48 -21.99
CA ILE A 122 -2.75 -10.49 -22.84
C ILE A 122 -1.85 -9.80 -23.86
N ILE A 123 -0.63 -10.31 -24.05
CA ILE A 123 0.32 -9.73 -24.99
C ILE A 123 0.02 -10.22 -26.41
N LEU A 124 -0.30 -9.29 -27.29
CA LEU A 124 -0.73 -9.55 -28.66
C LEU A 124 0.47 -9.56 -29.65
N GLU A 125 0.21 -10.04 -30.87
CA GLU A 125 1.12 -9.91 -32.00
C GLU A 125 1.01 -8.52 -32.64
N ARG A 126 2.14 -7.92 -33.00
CA ARG A 126 2.12 -6.79 -33.94
C ARG A 126 1.71 -7.33 -35.30
N LYS A 127 0.68 -6.72 -35.88
CA LYS A 127 0.30 -6.95 -37.28
C LYS A 127 1.33 -6.35 -38.23
#